data_AF-A0A963NWK4-F1
#
_entry.id   AF-A0A963NWK4-F1
#
_cell.length_a   1.000
_cell.length_b   1.000
_cell.length_c   1.000
_cell.angle_alpha   90.00
_cell.angle_beta   90.00
_cell.angle_gamma   90.00
#
_symmetry.space_group_name_H-M   'P 1'
#
loop_
_entity.id
_entity.type
_entity.pdbx_description
1 polymer ?
#
loop_
_entity_poly.entity_id
_entity_poly.type
_entity_poly.pdbx_seq_one_letter_code
_entity_poly.pdbx_strand_id
1 'polypeptide(L)'
;DDALIGVKSTALLFGEATRPWLYGFYAAMLGLLVLAGWSAGLGPLFFLALLPVAGLLAWQVQAVDLDDPADCLDRFRSHRGLGLLVGVALLLGHWQLP
;
A
#
# COMPACT_ATOMS: atom_id res chain seq x y z
N ASP A 1 21.09 14.95 -2.61
CA ASP A 1 20.35 14.23 -1.56
C ASP A 1 19.81 15.18 -0.53
N ASP A 2 18.56 14.98 -0.13
CA ASP A 2 17.73 15.90 0.65
C ASP A 2 18.44 16.59 1.84
N ALA A 3 19.37 15.89 2.52
CA ALA A 3 20.18 16.45 3.59
C ALA A 3 21.14 17.58 3.12
N LEU A 4 21.73 17.45 1.92
CA LEU A 4 22.64 18.42 1.32
C LEU A 4 21.94 19.72 0.89
N ILE A 5 20.62 19.67 0.67
CA ILE A 5 19.78 20.83 0.32
C ILE A 5 18.85 21.26 1.46
N GLY A 6 19.00 20.69 2.66
CA GLY A 6 18.26 21.07 3.86
C GLY A 6 16.80 20.60 3.92
N VAL A 7 16.39 19.68 3.05
CA VAL A 7 15.04 19.10 3.02
C VAL A 7 14.92 18.05 4.13
N LYS A 8 13.96 18.23 5.03
CA LYS A 8 13.61 17.24 6.06
C LYS A 8 12.64 16.22 5.47
N SER A 9 13.17 15.15 4.90
CA SER A 9 12.38 14.03 4.35
C SER A 9 12.07 12.99 5.43
N THR A 10 10.93 12.29 5.30
CA THR A 10 10.60 11.11 6.13
C THR A 10 11.61 9.98 5.96
N ALA A 11 12.27 9.90 4.81
CA ALA A 11 13.39 8.97 4.59
C ALA A 11 14.56 9.29 5.54
N LEU A 12 14.84 10.57 5.79
CA LEU A 12 15.85 11.01 6.76
C LEU A 12 15.36 10.84 8.21
N LEU A 13 14.07 10.98 8.47
CA LEU A 13 13.48 10.78 9.80
C LEU A 13 13.54 9.31 10.24
N PHE A 14 13.22 8.39 9.33
CA PHE A 14 13.17 6.96 9.64
C PHE A 14 14.49 6.25 9.41
N GLY A 15 15.33 6.71 8.48
CA GLY A 15 16.65 6.13 8.20
C GLY A 15 16.56 4.63 7.96
N GLU A 16 17.33 3.85 8.73
CA GLU A 16 17.34 2.39 8.69
C GLU A 16 15.98 1.75 9.04
N ALA A 17 15.11 2.46 9.79
CA ALA A 17 13.79 1.99 10.16
C ALA A 17 12.73 2.22 9.08
N THR A 18 13.10 2.75 7.91
CA THR A 18 12.15 3.03 6.80
C THR A 18 11.34 1.80 6.40
N ARG A 19 11.98 0.63 6.29
CA ARG A 19 11.29 -0.62 5.89
C ARG A 19 10.24 -1.08 6.92
N PRO A 20 10.53 -1.16 8.24
CA PRO A 20 9.51 -1.38 9.27
C PRO A 20 8.34 -0.38 9.22
N TRP A 21 8.62 0.90 8.99
CA TRP A 21 7.58 1.92 8.88
C TRP A 21 6.69 1.74 7.64
N LEU A 22 7.25 1.33 6.50
CA LEU A 22 6.47 0.99 5.31
C LEU A 22 5.48 -0.15 5.58
N TYR A 23 5.92 -1.20 6.28
CA TYR A 23 5.01 -2.26 6.74
C TYR A 23 3.89 -1.71 7.63
N GLY A 24 4.23 -0.86 8.60
CA GLY A 24 3.25 -0.23 9.48
C GLY A 24 2.21 0.59 8.73
N PHE A 25 2.63 1.43 7.79
CA PHE A 25 1.71 2.25 6.99
C PHE A 25 0.82 1.41 6.07
N TYR A 26 1.36 0.38 5.41
CA TYR A 26 0.54 -0.51 4.57
C TYR A 26 -0.42 -1.37 5.39
N ALA A 27 -0.01 -1.83 6.58
CA ALA A 27 -0.91 -2.52 7.50
C ALA A 27 -2.05 -1.60 7.96
N ALA A 28 -1.74 -0.35 8.33
CA ALA A 28 -2.75 0.64 8.69
C ALA A 28 -3.71 0.94 7.52
N MET A 29 -3.18 1.13 6.31
CA MET A 29 -3.99 1.32 5.10
C MET A 29 -4.95 0.16 4.86
N LEU A 30 -4.47 -1.09 4.91
CA LEU A 30 -5.31 -2.27 4.74
C LEU A 30 -6.36 -2.38 5.85
N GLY A 31 -6.00 -2.09 7.10
CA GLY A 31 -6.95 -2.04 8.21
C GLY A 31 -8.06 -1.02 7.98
N LEU A 32 -7.71 0.18 7.50
CA LEU A 32 -8.69 1.22 7.15
C LEU A 32 -9.59 0.79 5.98
N LEU A 33 -9.05 0.11 4.97
CA LEU A 33 -9.86 -0.43 3.85
C LEU A 33 -10.84 -1.50 4.32
N VAL A 34 -10.41 -2.40 5.21
CA VAL A 34 -11.28 -3.41 5.82
C VAL A 34 -12.40 -2.74 6.62
N LEU A 35 -12.06 -1.75 7.46
CA LEU A 35 -13.05 -0.98 8.22
C LEU A 35 -14.03 -0.22 7.31
N ALA A 36 -13.53 0.38 6.23
CA ALA A 36 -14.36 1.06 5.25
C ALA A 36 -15.34 0.09 4.58
N GLY A 37 -14.86 -1.06 4.08
CA GLY A 37 -15.71 -2.08 3.46
C GLY A 37 -16.76 -2.65 4.42
N TRP A 38 -16.37 -2.88 5.67
CA TRP A 38 -17.31 -3.27 6.73
C TRP A 38 -18.38 -2.19 6.95
N SER A 39 -17.97 -0.93 7.12
CA SER A 39 -18.89 0.19 7.37
C SER A 39 -19.85 0.45 6.20
N ALA A 40 -19.42 0.13 4.99
CA ALA A 40 -20.22 0.26 3.77
C ALA A 40 -21.07 -0.99 3.46
N GLY A 41 -20.97 -2.05 4.26
CA GLY A 41 -21.73 -3.29 4.05
C GLY A 41 -21.33 -4.05 2.78
N LEU A 42 -20.06 -3.96 2.36
CA LEU A 42 -19.57 -4.67 1.17
C LEU A 42 -19.56 -6.18 1.39
N GLY A 43 -19.80 -6.92 0.30
CA GLY A 43 -19.85 -8.38 0.33
C GLY A 43 -18.48 -9.04 0.58
N PRO A 44 -18.46 -10.36 0.85
CA PRO A 44 -17.23 -11.12 1.14
C PRO A 44 -16.18 -11.05 0.02
N LEU A 45 -16.60 -10.83 -1.22
CA LEU A 45 -15.70 -10.66 -2.36
C LEU A 45 -14.75 -9.46 -2.21
N PHE A 46 -15.17 -8.39 -1.54
CA PHE A 46 -14.29 -7.24 -1.25
C PHE A 46 -13.09 -7.68 -0.39
N PHE A 47 -13.36 -8.38 0.71
CA PHE A 47 -12.34 -8.81 1.65
C PHE A 47 -11.39 -9.85 1.02
N LEU A 48 -11.93 -10.76 0.19
CA LEU A 48 -11.11 -11.70 -0.58
C LEU A 48 -10.22 -10.99 -1.61
N ALA A 49 -10.74 -9.96 -2.27
CA ALA A 49 -9.98 -9.17 -3.25
C ALA A 49 -8.86 -8.32 -2.61
N LEU A 50 -8.92 -8.03 -1.30
CA LEU A 50 -7.83 -7.38 -0.58
C LEU A 50 -6.64 -8.30 -0.28
N LEU A 51 -6.82 -9.63 -0.25
CA LEU A 51 -5.73 -10.58 0.02
C LEU A 51 -4.57 -10.48 -0.99
N PRO A 52 -4.79 -10.49 -2.32
CA PRO A 52 -3.70 -10.33 -3.27
C PRO A 52 -3.06 -8.94 -3.19
N VAL A 53 -3.82 -7.89 -2.84
CA VAL A 53 -3.27 -6.53 -2.63
C VAL A 53 -2.30 -6.53 -1.46
N ALA A 54 -2.68 -7.16 -0.34
CA ALA A 54 -1.83 -7.29 0.84
C ALA A 54 -0.54 -8.08 0.53
N GLY A 55 -0.66 -9.19 -0.22
CA GLY A 55 0.49 -9.99 -0.63
C GLY A 55 1.45 -9.22 -1.54
N LEU A 56 0.92 -8.48 -2.52
CA LEU A 56 1.73 -7.64 -3.41
C LEU A 56 2.46 -6.53 -2.66
N LEU A 57 1.78 -5.85 -1.73
CA LEU A 57 2.40 -4.82 -0.88
C LEU A 57 3.52 -5.41 -0.03
N ALA A 58 3.28 -6.54 0.63
CA ALA A 58 4.29 -7.19 1.46
C ALA A 58 5.53 -7.60 0.64
N TRP A 59 5.33 -8.13 -0.57
CA TRP A 59 6.41 -8.47 -1.49
C TRP A 59 7.15 -7.22 -1.99
N GLN A 60 6.44 -6.13 -2.31
CA GLN A 60 7.07 -4.87 -2.72
C GLN A 60 7.93 -4.29 -1.60
N VAL A 61 7.47 -4.32 -0.35
CA VAL A 61 8.28 -3.86 0.79
C VAL A 61 9.50 -4.73 1.00
N GLN A 62 9.47 -6.04 0.72
CA GLN A 62 10.67 -6.87 0.78
C GLN A 62 11.63 -6.62 -0.38
N ALA A 63 11.08 -6.46 -1.59
CA ALA A 63 11.86 -6.43 -2.82
C ALA A 63 12.42 -5.04 -3.18
N VAL A 64 11.96 -3.98 -2.51
CA VAL A 64 12.47 -2.62 -2.75
C VAL A 64 13.89 -2.45 -2.21
N ASP A 65 14.74 -1.86 -3.02
CA ASP A 65 16.01 -1.28 -2.62
C ASP A 65 15.78 0.18 -2.22
N LEU A 66 15.99 0.49 -0.93
CA LEU A 66 15.76 1.81 -0.38
C LEU A 66 16.94 2.77 -0.64
N ASP A 67 18.09 2.22 -1.05
CA ASP A 67 19.29 2.99 -1.37
C ASP A 67 19.36 3.34 -2.88
N ASP A 68 18.46 2.78 -3.70
CA ASP A 68 18.30 3.11 -5.12
C ASP A 68 17.05 4.01 -5.35
N PRO A 69 17.24 5.32 -5.61
CA PRO A 69 16.14 6.23 -5.92
C PRO A 69 15.32 5.84 -7.16
N ALA A 70 15.92 5.15 -8.13
CA ALA A 70 15.23 4.72 -9.34
C ALA A 70 14.28 3.56 -9.03
N ASP A 71 14.72 2.54 -8.28
CA ASP A 71 13.84 1.46 -7.82
C ASP A 71 12.72 2.02 -6.92
N CYS A 72 13.03 2.92 -5.98
CA CYS A 72 12.01 3.59 -5.16
C CYS A 72 10.93 4.30 -6.01
N LEU A 73 11.35 5.03 -7.05
CA LEU A 73 10.43 5.72 -7.95
C LEU A 73 9.58 4.75 -8.77
N ASP A 74 10.17 3.66 -9.27
CA ASP A 74 9.45 2.66 -10.04
C ASP A 74 8.47 1.86 -9.18
N ARG A 75 8.84 1.51 -7.94
CA ARG A 75 7.92 0.95 -6.94
C ARG A 75 6.79 1.93 -6.65
N PHE A 76 7.07 3.22 -6.47
CA PHE A 76 6.04 4.24 -6.27
C PHE A 76 5.08 4.34 -7.47
N ARG A 77 5.60 4.31 -8.70
CA ARG A 77 4.75 4.31 -9.92
C ARG A 77 3.87 3.07 -10.01
N SER A 78 4.38 1.91 -9.60
CA SER A 78 3.62 0.66 -9.58
C SER A 78 2.39 0.69 -8.65
N HIS A 79 2.37 1.60 -7.66
CA HIS A 79 1.22 1.77 -6.75
C HIS A 79 -0.05 2.19 -7.47
N ARG A 80 0.04 2.78 -8.67
CA ARG A 80 -1.15 3.04 -9.50
C ARG A 80 -1.94 1.76 -9.80
N GLY A 81 -1.25 0.66 -10.05
CA GLY A 81 -1.86 -0.65 -10.26
C GLY A 81 -2.53 -1.18 -8.99
N LEU A 82 -1.93 -0.97 -7.82
CA LEU A 82 -2.53 -1.34 -6.52
C LEU A 82 -3.82 -0.54 -6.26
N GLY A 83 -3.82 0.76 -6.57
CA GLY A 83 -5.03 1.60 -6.50
C GLY A 83 -6.14 1.08 -7.40
N LEU A 84 -5.81 0.64 -8.62
CA LEU A 84 -6.77 0.00 -9.52
C LEU A 84 -7.33 -1.31 -8.94
N LEU A 85 -6.47 -2.16 -8.36
CA LEU A 85 -6.90 -3.41 -7.71
C LEU A 85 -7.87 -3.14 -6.54
N VAL A 86 -7.60 -2.13 -5.72
CA VAL A 86 -8.53 -1.71 -4.65
C VAL A 86 -9.85 -1.19 -5.25
N GLY A 87 -9.79 -0.43 -6.35
CA GLY A 87 -10.98 0.00 -7.08
C GLY A 87 -11.83 -1.18 -7.60
N VAL A 88 -11.18 -2.19 -8.16
CA VAL A 88 -11.85 -3.44 -8.58
C VAL A 88 -12.44 -4.17 -7.38
N ALA A 89 -11.73 -4.25 -6.25
CA ALA A 89 -12.26 -4.85 -5.02
C ALA A 89 -13.56 -4.16 -4.56
N LEU A 90 -13.61 -2.82 -4.59
CA LEU A 90 -14.80 -2.04 -4.26
C LEU A 90 -15.97 -2.36 -5.20
N LEU A 91 -15.72 -2.45 -6.51
CA LEU A 91 -16.75 -2.81 -7.50
C LEU A 91 -17.30 -4.23 -7.27
N LEU A 92 -16.42 -5.20 -7.02
CA LEU A 92 -16.79 -6.58 -6.72
C LEU A 92 -17.57 -6.69 -5.39
N GLY A 93 -17.18 -5.90 -4.40
CA GLY A 93 -17.85 -5.83 -3.10
C GLY A 93 -19.26 -5.27 -3.16
N HIS A 94 -19.49 -4.31 -4.05
CA HIS A 94 -20.80 -3.72 -4.30
C HIS A 94 -21.70 -4.66 -5.13
N TRP A 95 -21.11 -5.54 -5.95
CA TRP A 95 -21.83 -6.57 -6.68
C TRP A 95 -22.25 -7.70 -5.73
N GLN A 96 -23.23 -7.44 -4.87
CA GLN A 96 -23.91 -8.48 -4.10
C GLN A 96 -24.57 -9.44 -5.09
N LEU A 97 -24.09 -10.69 -5.12
CA LEU A 97 -24.74 -11.78 -5.85
C LEU A 97 -26.20 -11.86 -5.38
N PRO A 98 -27.18 -11.97 -6.30
CA PRO A 98 -28.60 -12.00 -5.97
C PRO A 98 -28.98 -13.17 -5.06
#